data_AF-A0A7K1B0H8-F1
#
_entry.id   AF-A0A7K1B0H8-F1
#
_cell.length_a   1.000
_cell.length_b   1.000
_cell.length_c   1.000
_cell.angle_alpha   90.00
_cell.angle_beta   90.00
_cell.angle_gamma   90.00
#
_symmetry.space_group_name_H-M   'P 1'
#
loop_
_entity.id
_entity.type
_entity.pdbx_description
1 polymer ?
#
loop_
_entity_poly.entity_id
_entity_poly.type
_entity_poly.pdbx_seq_one_letter_code
_entity_poly.pdbx_strand_id
1 'polypeptide(L)'
;MSDLSTRRHGRVELVSRLVSQEPGVYFGLERLVLRHDDVDGWDLVVTFARSGGIVGFEIRAPFDVDQRPDCLRTPEGGLTRRQLQAIPLGEIENAARSFARAILERDADDAVSMYVVRAKDGRIVGVGALRPDGGPGSELHERALKRVAAISPHRELRTGRPRTSDEDLVTVAAMFAALVDEGARNPYEQIAEALHYSPTTVATRVRTARRRGFLTKPTPTRSGSTRGGTPRGELTDKARKLLEEMENS
;
A
#
# COMPACT_ATOMS: atom_id res chain seq x y z
N MET A 1 -13.88 16.51 33.14
CA MET A 1 -12.87 15.43 33.03
C MET A 1 -13.33 14.50 31.91
N SER A 2 -12.77 14.66 30.72
CA SER A 2 -13.13 13.85 29.56
C SER A 2 -12.30 12.57 29.60
N ASP A 3 -12.96 11.46 29.91
CA ASP A 3 -12.38 10.12 29.88
C ASP A 3 -12.14 9.74 28.41
N LEU A 4 -10.87 9.80 27.99
CA LEU A 4 -10.41 9.30 26.69
C LEU A 4 -10.35 7.77 26.78
N SER A 5 -11.52 7.14 26.80
CA SER A 5 -11.62 5.69 26.61
C SER A 5 -10.90 5.32 25.32
N THR A 6 -9.94 4.41 25.46
CA THR A 6 -9.15 3.86 24.37
C THR A 6 -10.11 3.18 23.40
N ARG A 7 -10.31 3.77 22.22
CA ARG A 7 -11.13 3.18 21.15
C ARG A 7 -10.53 1.83 20.76
N ARG A 8 -11.09 0.73 21.25
CA ARG A 8 -10.85 -0.61 20.69
C ARG A 8 -11.47 -0.60 19.30
N HIS A 9 -10.65 -0.83 18.28
CA HIS A 9 -11.12 -0.96 16.90
C HIS A 9 -11.52 -2.42 16.69
N GLY A 10 -12.69 -2.66 16.09
CA GLY A 10 -13.22 -4.00 15.83
C GLY A 10 -12.30 -4.90 14.98
N ARG A 11 -12.50 -6.21 15.07
CA ARG A 11 -11.80 -7.20 14.23
C ARG A 11 -12.36 -7.15 12.82
N VAL A 12 -11.49 -7.00 11.81
CA VAL A 12 -11.77 -7.31 10.40
C VAL A 12 -11.44 -8.77 10.11
N GLU A 13 -12.34 -9.51 9.47
CA GLU A 13 -12.15 -10.89 9.01
C GLU A 13 -12.38 -10.99 7.50
N LEU A 14 -11.51 -11.72 6.80
CA LEU A 14 -11.69 -12.05 5.39
C LEU A 14 -12.65 -13.24 5.29
N VAL A 15 -13.80 -13.03 4.66
CA VAL A 15 -14.85 -14.05 4.57
C VAL A 15 -14.73 -14.84 3.27
N SER A 16 -14.57 -14.13 2.15
CA SER A 16 -14.50 -14.78 0.84
C SER A 16 -13.81 -13.90 -0.21
N ARG A 17 -13.27 -14.58 -1.23
CA ARG A 17 -12.76 -13.98 -2.46
C ARG A 17 -13.74 -14.30 -3.57
N LEU A 18 -14.22 -13.28 -4.27
CA LEU A 18 -15.09 -13.45 -5.44
C LEU A 18 -14.35 -12.90 -6.66
N VAL A 19 -14.03 -13.81 -7.59
CA VAL A 19 -13.54 -13.44 -8.93
C VAL A 19 -14.77 -13.30 -9.81
N SER A 20 -15.02 -12.09 -10.31
CA SER A 20 -16.14 -11.87 -11.22
C SER A 20 -15.89 -12.63 -12.53
N GLN A 21 -16.65 -13.70 -12.76
CA GLN A 21 -16.62 -14.45 -14.02
C GLN A 21 -17.73 -14.04 -14.99
N GLU A 22 -18.60 -13.10 -14.60
CA GLU A 22 -19.67 -12.63 -15.48
C GLU A 22 -19.08 -11.86 -16.68
N PRO A 23 -19.41 -12.25 -17.93
CA PRO A 23 -18.99 -11.53 -19.11
C PRO A 23 -19.72 -10.18 -19.16
N GLY A 24 -19.03 -9.13 -18.71
CA GLY A 24 -19.51 -7.75 -18.61
C GLY A 24 -18.42 -6.79 -18.13
N VAL A 25 -18.79 -5.52 -17.87
CA VAL A 25 -17.95 -4.30 -17.64
C VAL A 25 -16.85 -4.42 -16.57
N TYR A 26 -16.74 -5.54 -15.86
CA TYR A 26 -15.82 -5.76 -14.74
C TYR A 26 -14.77 -6.86 -14.98
N PHE A 27 -14.40 -7.12 -16.23
CA PHE A 27 -13.30 -8.05 -16.54
C PHE A 27 -11.99 -7.56 -15.89
N GLY A 28 -11.38 -8.39 -15.04
CA GLY A 28 -10.13 -8.06 -14.34
C GLY A 28 -10.29 -7.26 -13.03
N LEU A 29 -11.51 -7.16 -12.49
CA LEU A 29 -11.71 -6.69 -11.11
C LEU A 29 -11.86 -7.86 -10.15
N GLU A 30 -11.27 -7.73 -8.97
CA GLU A 30 -11.41 -8.67 -7.88
C GLU A 30 -12.20 -8.04 -6.73
N ARG A 31 -12.97 -8.87 -6.01
CA ARG A 31 -13.76 -8.46 -4.86
C ARG A 31 -13.30 -9.19 -3.59
N LEU A 32 -13.05 -8.40 -2.56
CA LEU A 32 -12.73 -8.85 -1.21
C LEU A 32 -13.96 -8.63 -0.32
N VAL A 33 -14.46 -9.69 0.32
CA VAL A 33 -15.55 -9.58 1.29
C VAL A 33 -14.97 -9.60 2.70
N LEU A 34 -15.14 -8.50 3.42
CA LEU A 34 -14.64 -8.31 4.77
C LEU A 34 -15.81 -8.18 5.76
N ARG A 35 -15.69 -8.80 6.93
CA ARG A 35 -16.58 -8.56 8.07
C ARG A 35 -15.86 -7.75 9.11
N HIS A 36 -16.56 -6.87 9.81
CA HIS A 36 -15.98 -6.10 10.90
C HIS A 36 -16.91 -6.07 12.11
N ASP A 37 -16.38 -6.35 13.30
CA ASP A 37 -17.19 -6.52 14.53
C ASP A 37 -18.10 -5.32 14.83
N ASP A 38 -17.64 -4.09 14.54
CA ASP A 38 -18.45 -2.89 14.81
C ASP A 38 -19.57 -2.67 13.76
N VAL A 39 -19.59 -3.45 12.68
CA VAL A 39 -20.66 -3.47 11.67
C VAL A 39 -21.23 -4.89 11.57
N ASP A 40 -21.48 -5.50 12.72
CA ASP A 40 -22.03 -6.86 12.83
C ASP A 40 -23.23 -7.08 11.90
N GLY A 41 -23.21 -8.21 11.21
CA GLY A 41 -24.18 -8.55 10.18
C GLY A 41 -24.03 -7.78 8.86
N TRP A 42 -23.00 -6.96 8.62
CA TRP A 42 -22.78 -6.32 7.32
C TRP A 42 -21.48 -6.78 6.67
N ASP A 43 -21.54 -7.00 5.37
CA ASP A 43 -20.38 -7.35 4.56
C ASP A 43 -19.82 -6.07 3.92
N LEU A 44 -18.52 -5.84 4.09
CA LEU A 44 -17.78 -4.76 3.45
C LEU A 44 -17.11 -5.32 2.20
N VAL A 45 -17.59 -4.93 1.03
CA VAL A 45 -17.09 -5.40 -0.26
C VAL A 45 -16.15 -4.36 -0.85
N VAL A 46 -14.87 -4.71 -0.95
CA VAL A 46 -13.86 -3.88 -1.62
C VAL A 46 -13.64 -4.45 -3.01
N THR A 47 -13.86 -3.63 -4.04
CA THR A 47 -13.53 -3.97 -5.43
C THR A 47 -12.21 -3.30 -5.79
N PHE A 48 -11.27 -4.07 -6.31
CA PHE A 48 -9.97 -3.55 -6.73
C PHE A 48 -9.60 -4.06 -8.13
N ALA A 49 -8.86 -3.24 -8.86
CA ALA A 49 -8.27 -3.61 -10.14
C ALA A 49 -7.08 -4.52 -9.91
N ARG A 50 -6.71 -5.31 -10.94
CA ARG A 50 -5.47 -6.10 -10.91
C ARG A 50 -4.26 -5.25 -10.51
N SER A 51 -4.15 -3.99 -10.93
CA SER A 51 -3.08 -3.07 -10.52
C SER A 51 -3.00 -2.77 -9.00
N GLY A 52 -3.96 -3.25 -8.21
CA GLY A 52 -4.07 -3.01 -6.77
C GLY A 52 -4.70 -1.68 -6.39
N GLY A 53 -5.21 -0.93 -7.38
CA GLY A 53 -6.05 0.24 -7.14
C GLY A 53 -7.44 -0.17 -6.67
N ILE A 54 -7.96 0.47 -5.62
CA ILE A 54 -9.36 0.29 -5.21
C ILE A 54 -10.25 1.05 -6.19
N VAL A 55 -11.22 0.34 -6.76
CA VAL A 55 -12.16 0.85 -7.77
C VAL A 55 -13.55 1.05 -7.19
N GLY A 56 -13.89 0.31 -6.13
CA GLY A 56 -15.18 0.43 -5.48
C GLY A 56 -15.16 -0.03 -4.03
N PHE A 57 -16.05 0.54 -3.24
CA PHE A 57 -16.33 0.12 -1.87
C PHE A 57 -17.84 0.10 -1.70
N GLU A 58 -18.34 -1.02 -1.21
CA GLU A 58 -19.77 -1.24 -1.00
C GLU A 58 -19.99 -1.85 0.38
N ILE A 59 -21.08 -1.47 1.04
CA ILE A 59 -21.52 -2.09 2.28
C ILE A 59 -22.80 -2.82 1.97
N ARG A 60 -22.77 -4.15 2.09
CA ARG A 60 -23.89 -5.02 1.77
C ARG A 60 -24.53 -5.55 3.05
N ALA A 61 -25.85 -5.56 3.06
CA ALA A 61 -26.58 -6.40 3.99
C ALA A 61 -26.11 -7.85 3.78
N PRO A 62 -26.09 -8.67 4.85
CA PRO A 62 -25.54 -10.00 4.76
C PRO A 62 -26.42 -10.78 3.80
N PHE A 63 -25.82 -11.38 2.77
CA PHE A 63 -26.53 -12.35 1.96
C PHE A 63 -26.55 -13.64 2.76
N ASP A 64 -27.71 -14.03 3.26
CA ASP A 64 -27.88 -15.39 3.74
C ASP A 64 -27.91 -16.29 2.49
N VAL A 65 -26.81 -17.02 2.27
CA VAL A 65 -26.61 -17.84 1.05
C VAL A 65 -27.69 -18.94 0.95
N ASP A 66 -28.36 -19.24 2.08
CA ASP A 66 -29.47 -20.20 2.16
C ASP A 66 -30.85 -19.58 1.89
N GLN A 67 -30.97 -18.26 1.75
CA GLN A 67 -32.25 -17.59 1.48
C GLN A 67 -32.38 -17.19 0.01
N ARG A 68 -33.58 -17.44 -0.54
CA ARG A 68 -33.96 -17.14 -1.93
C ARG A 68 -33.62 -15.68 -2.30
N PRO A 69 -33.28 -15.39 -3.57
CA PRO A 69 -32.90 -14.04 -4.05
C PRO A 69 -33.92 -12.94 -3.78
N ASP A 70 -35.14 -13.30 -3.41
CA ASP A 70 -36.26 -12.39 -3.12
C ASP A 70 -36.25 -11.86 -1.67
N CYS A 71 -35.32 -12.33 -0.83
CA CYS A 71 -35.24 -12.02 0.61
C CYS A 71 -34.11 -11.05 0.95
N LEU A 72 -33.98 -9.91 0.25
CA LEU A 72 -33.08 -8.84 0.69
C LEU A 72 -33.65 -8.17 1.95
N ARG A 73 -33.56 -8.84 3.10
CA ARG A 73 -33.86 -8.22 4.38
C ARG A 73 -32.62 -7.51 4.87
N THR A 74 -32.61 -6.19 4.72
CA THR A 74 -31.73 -5.33 5.50
C THR A 74 -31.89 -5.69 6.97
N PRO A 75 -30.81 -5.89 7.75
CA PRO A 75 -30.91 -6.08 9.19
C PRO A 75 -31.82 -5.01 9.80
N GLU A 76 -32.75 -5.41 10.67
CA GLU A 76 -33.68 -4.48 11.31
C GLU A 76 -32.89 -3.36 12.00
N GLY A 77 -33.15 -2.10 11.60
CA GLY A 77 -32.47 -0.92 12.12
C GLY A 77 -31.39 -0.30 11.22
N GLY A 78 -30.97 -0.98 10.15
CA GLY A 78 -29.97 -0.43 9.22
C GLY A 78 -28.59 -0.19 9.85
N LEU A 79 -27.70 0.48 9.12
CA LEU A 79 -26.43 0.95 9.68
C LEU A 79 -26.63 2.24 10.45
N THR A 80 -26.26 2.23 11.73
CA THR A 80 -26.25 3.46 12.52
C THR A 80 -25.06 4.34 12.12
N ARG A 81 -25.16 5.65 12.36
CA ARG A 81 -24.05 6.60 12.15
C ARG A 81 -22.78 6.19 12.89
N ARG A 82 -22.92 5.63 14.10
CA ARG A 82 -21.80 5.17 14.92
C ARG A 82 -21.06 4.00 14.26
N GLN A 83 -21.81 3.04 13.71
CA GLN A 83 -21.24 1.89 13.01
C GLN A 83 -20.54 2.32 11.73
N LEU A 84 -21.13 3.23 10.94
CA LEU A 84 -20.46 3.82 9.76
C LEU A 84 -19.15 4.52 10.12
N GLN A 85 -19.10 5.25 11.23
CA GLN A 85 -17.89 5.93 11.69
C GLN A 85 -16.84 4.97 12.28
N ALA A 86 -17.24 3.76 12.67
CA ALA A 86 -16.35 2.74 13.20
C ALA A 86 -15.64 1.94 12.10
N ILE A 87 -16.10 2.03 10.85
CA ILE A 87 -15.47 1.33 9.71
C ILE A 87 -14.04 1.86 9.53
N PRO A 88 -13.00 1.02 9.69
CA PRO A 88 -11.62 1.47 9.60
C PRO A 88 -11.18 1.51 8.14
N LEU A 89 -11.70 2.46 7.36
CA LEU A 89 -11.46 2.56 5.90
C LEU A 89 -9.97 2.52 5.54
N GLY A 90 -9.11 3.15 6.33
CA GLY A 90 -7.67 3.12 6.11
C GLY A 90 -7.04 1.73 6.34
N GLU A 91 -7.53 0.94 7.30
CA GLU A 91 -7.06 -0.42 7.53
C GLU A 91 -7.56 -1.36 6.42
N ILE A 92 -8.82 -1.18 6.01
CA ILE A 92 -9.42 -1.91 4.90
C ILE A 92 -8.65 -1.64 3.60
N GLU A 93 -8.32 -0.38 3.32
CA GLU A 93 -7.52 -0.02 2.16
C GLU A 93 -6.12 -0.64 2.19
N ASN A 94 -5.44 -0.57 3.34
CA ASN A 94 -4.11 -1.15 3.50
C ASN A 94 -4.14 -2.69 3.38
N ALA A 95 -5.18 -3.34 3.89
CA ALA A 95 -5.40 -4.77 3.74
C ALA A 95 -5.65 -5.14 2.28
N ALA A 96 -6.52 -4.41 1.58
CA ALA A 96 -6.81 -4.62 0.16
C ALA A 96 -5.57 -4.40 -0.73
N ARG A 97 -4.76 -3.36 -0.47
CA ARG A 97 -3.50 -3.13 -1.20
C ARG A 97 -2.48 -4.25 -0.93
N SER A 98 -2.37 -4.71 0.32
CA SER A 98 -1.49 -5.82 0.68
C SER A 98 -1.94 -7.12 -0.01
N PHE A 99 -3.25 -7.36 -0.06
CA PHE A 99 -3.86 -8.49 -0.77
C PHE A 99 -3.56 -8.45 -2.27
N ALA A 100 -3.82 -7.30 -2.91
CA ALA A 100 -3.58 -7.15 -4.34
C ALA A 100 -2.11 -7.34 -4.72
N ARG A 101 -1.17 -6.86 -3.89
CA ARG A 101 0.27 -7.10 -4.11
C ARG A 101 0.62 -8.59 -4.02
N ALA A 102 0.13 -9.28 -2.98
CA ALA A 102 0.39 -10.71 -2.80
C ALA A 102 -0.16 -11.56 -3.95
N ILE A 103 -1.26 -11.12 -4.58
CA ILE A 103 -1.85 -11.78 -5.75
C ILE A 103 -1.10 -11.44 -7.03
N LEU A 104 -0.78 -10.17 -7.27
CA LEU A 104 -0.06 -9.73 -8.47
C LEU A 104 1.33 -10.34 -8.59
N GLU A 105 1.97 -10.62 -7.45
CA GLU A 105 3.31 -11.20 -7.41
C GLU A 105 3.30 -12.74 -7.65
N ARG A 106 2.15 -13.37 -7.93
CA ARG A 106 2.05 -14.83 -8.07
C ARG A 106 1.21 -15.27 -9.29
N ASP A 107 1.67 -16.33 -9.96
CA ASP A 107 0.94 -16.99 -11.05
C ASP A 107 -0.42 -17.52 -10.54
N ALA A 108 -1.42 -17.42 -11.41
CA ALA A 108 -2.84 -17.54 -11.08
C ALA A 108 -3.31 -18.92 -10.55
N ASP A 109 -2.44 -19.93 -10.53
CA ASP A 109 -2.81 -21.33 -10.27
C ASP A 109 -2.68 -21.78 -8.80
N ASP A 110 -2.12 -20.96 -7.91
CA ASP A 110 -1.94 -21.30 -6.49
C ASP A 110 -3.08 -20.77 -5.60
N ALA A 111 -4.07 -21.61 -5.30
CA ALA A 111 -5.08 -21.31 -4.27
C ALA A 111 -4.45 -21.34 -2.87
N VAL A 112 -4.53 -20.23 -2.14
CA VAL A 112 -3.88 -20.02 -0.83
C VAL A 112 -4.92 -19.58 0.20
N SER A 113 -4.88 -20.17 1.38
CA SER A 113 -5.67 -19.72 2.54
C SER A 113 -4.92 -18.59 3.25
N MET A 114 -5.50 -17.40 3.30
CA MET A 114 -4.86 -16.23 3.95
C MET A 114 -5.35 -16.04 5.39
N TYR A 115 -4.45 -15.58 6.26
CA TYR A 115 -4.76 -15.25 7.65
C TYR A 115 -4.26 -13.86 8.02
N VAL A 116 -4.97 -13.21 8.93
CA VAL A 116 -4.63 -11.88 9.46
C VAL A 116 -4.02 -12.06 10.86
N VAL A 117 -2.81 -11.54 11.06
CA VAL A 117 -2.14 -11.51 12.37
C VAL A 117 -2.48 -10.20 13.06
N ARG A 118 -3.04 -10.29 14.26
CA ARG A 118 -3.41 -9.13 15.09
C ARG A 118 -2.56 -9.04 16.35
N ALA A 119 -2.25 -7.82 16.74
CA ALA A 119 -1.74 -7.52 18.06
C ALA A 119 -2.84 -7.67 19.12
N LYS A 120 -2.43 -7.77 20.39
CA LYS A 120 -3.36 -7.88 21.53
C LYS A 120 -4.33 -6.69 21.67
N ASP A 121 -4.01 -5.55 21.07
CA ASP A 121 -4.84 -4.34 21.05
C ASP A 121 -5.81 -4.29 19.85
N GLY A 122 -5.92 -5.37 19.08
CA GLY A 122 -6.83 -5.49 17.95
C GLY A 122 -6.25 -4.99 16.63
N ARG A 123 -5.11 -4.29 16.63
CA ARG A 123 -4.49 -3.77 15.40
C ARG A 123 -4.01 -4.91 14.51
N ILE A 124 -4.21 -4.79 13.20
CA ILE A 124 -3.59 -5.68 12.22
C ILE A 124 -2.09 -5.38 12.20
N VAL A 125 -1.26 -6.41 12.44
CA VAL A 125 0.20 -6.30 12.43
C VAL A 125 0.85 -7.11 11.31
N GLY A 126 0.08 -7.97 10.63
CA GLY A 126 0.55 -8.67 9.45
C GLY A 126 -0.59 -9.41 8.76
N VAL A 127 -0.39 -9.75 7.49
CA VAL A 127 -1.25 -10.66 6.74
C VAL A 127 -0.34 -11.72 6.15
N GLY A 128 -0.67 -12.99 6.37
CA GLY A 128 0.07 -14.16 5.90
C GLY A 128 -0.75 -15.00 4.93
N ALA A 129 -0.05 -15.82 4.16
CA ALA A 129 -0.59 -16.72 3.16
C ALA A 129 -0.12 -18.14 3.49
N LEU A 130 -1.05 -19.09 3.63
CA LEU A 130 -0.78 -20.50 3.88
C LEU A 130 -1.12 -21.33 2.64
N ARG A 131 -0.17 -22.14 2.17
CA ARG A 131 -0.47 -23.13 1.13
C ARG A 131 -1.26 -24.31 1.71
N PRO A 132 -2.18 -24.91 0.92
CA PRO A 132 -2.98 -26.06 1.36
C PRO A 132 -2.18 -27.37 1.47
N ASP A 133 -0.98 -27.47 0.90
CA ASP A 133 -0.18 -28.70 0.81
C ASP A 133 0.80 -28.94 1.99
N GLY A 134 0.81 -28.08 3.01
CA GLY A 134 1.50 -28.37 4.28
C GLY A 134 3.02 -28.58 4.16
N GLY A 135 3.68 -27.97 3.17
CA GLY A 135 5.14 -28.01 3.01
C GLY A 135 5.91 -27.43 4.22
N PRO A 136 7.26 -27.54 4.24
CA PRO A 136 8.16 -27.50 5.42
C PRO A 136 8.16 -26.24 6.32
N GLY A 137 7.19 -25.35 6.17
CA GLY A 137 6.93 -24.21 7.03
C GLY A 137 6.32 -24.53 8.40
N SER A 138 5.79 -25.74 8.68
CA SER A 138 5.15 -26.04 9.97
C SER A 138 6.14 -26.08 11.15
N GLU A 139 7.34 -26.61 10.94
CA GLU A 139 8.39 -26.68 11.98
C GLU A 139 9.11 -25.33 12.17
N LEU A 140 9.25 -24.55 11.09
CA LEU A 140 9.71 -23.16 11.12
C LEU A 140 8.67 -22.22 11.76
N HIS A 141 7.37 -22.50 11.60
CA HIS A 141 6.26 -21.78 12.22
C HIS A 141 6.21 -22.01 13.73
N GLU A 142 6.36 -23.26 14.20
CA GLU A 142 6.40 -23.56 15.63
C GLU A 142 7.66 -22.98 16.30
N ARG A 143 8.81 -22.99 15.60
CA ARG A 143 10.04 -22.31 16.02
C ARG A 143 9.93 -20.79 16.01
N ALA A 144 9.21 -20.21 15.05
CA ALA A 144 8.97 -18.76 14.99
C ALA A 144 8.04 -18.30 16.12
N LEU A 145 6.95 -19.02 16.40
CA LEU A 145 6.04 -18.70 17.50
C LEU A 145 6.69 -18.90 18.87
N LYS A 146 7.49 -19.96 19.07
CA LYS A 146 8.27 -20.16 20.31
C LYS A 146 9.39 -19.12 20.50
N ARG A 147 10.03 -18.64 19.43
CA ARG A 147 11.02 -17.54 19.50
C ARG A 147 10.37 -16.18 19.76
N VAL A 148 9.19 -15.93 19.22
CA VAL A 148 8.42 -14.69 19.44
C VAL A 148 7.90 -14.60 20.88
N ALA A 149 7.54 -15.73 21.51
CA ALA A 149 7.13 -15.77 22.91
C ALA A 149 8.29 -15.56 23.92
N ALA A 150 9.54 -15.85 23.51
CA ALA A 150 10.72 -15.74 24.37
C ALA A 150 11.42 -14.36 24.33
N ILE A 151 11.06 -13.49 23.38
CA ILE A 151 11.74 -12.21 23.14
C ILE A 151 10.76 -11.05 23.35
N SER A 152 10.52 -10.70 24.61
CA SER A 152 10.30 -9.30 24.98
C SER A 152 10.59 -9.13 26.46
N PRO A 153 11.72 -8.47 26.77
CA PRO A 153 11.61 -7.03 26.90
C PRO A 153 12.66 -6.26 26.08
N HIS A 154 12.22 -5.12 25.55
CA HIS A 154 12.96 -4.05 24.87
C HIS A 154 13.32 -4.22 23.38
N ARG A 155 12.54 -3.47 22.57
CA ARG A 155 12.95 -2.62 21.43
C ARG A 155 13.07 -3.24 20.01
N GLU A 156 12.23 -2.65 19.14
CA GLU A 156 12.33 -2.45 17.68
C GLU A 156 12.28 -3.65 16.72
N LEU A 157 11.12 -3.80 16.04
CA LEU A 157 11.06 -4.04 14.59
C LEU A 157 9.87 -3.27 13.98
N ARG A 158 10.09 -1.99 13.71
CA ARG A 158 9.33 -1.29 12.66
C ARG A 158 9.91 -1.79 11.34
N THR A 159 9.17 -2.57 10.57
CA THR A 159 9.48 -2.79 9.15
C THR A 159 9.25 -1.46 8.44
N GLY A 160 10.30 -0.62 8.42
CA GLY A 160 10.26 0.70 7.82
C GLY A 160 9.94 0.62 6.34
N ARG A 161 9.32 1.69 5.81
CA ARG A 161 9.12 1.90 4.37
C ARG A 161 10.42 1.53 3.63
N PRO A 162 10.37 0.70 2.57
CA PRO A 162 11.57 0.31 1.84
C PRO A 162 12.35 1.56 1.46
N ARG A 163 13.65 1.54 1.72
CA ARG A 163 14.54 2.65 1.38
C ARG A 163 14.50 2.81 -0.14
N THR A 164 14.36 4.05 -0.60
CA THR A 164 14.51 4.38 -2.03
C THR A 164 15.88 3.93 -2.49
N SER A 165 15.94 3.16 -3.58
CA SER A 165 17.18 2.62 -4.11
C SER A 165 17.99 3.72 -4.81
N ASP A 166 19.28 3.49 -4.98
CA ASP A 166 20.16 4.47 -5.62
C ASP A 166 19.87 4.56 -7.13
N GLU A 167 19.47 3.46 -7.77
CA GLU A 167 19.03 3.41 -9.18
C GLU A 167 17.82 4.32 -9.40
N ASP A 168 16.80 4.20 -8.54
CA ASP A 168 15.58 5.02 -8.61
C ASP A 168 15.87 6.52 -8.40
N LEU A 169 16.82 6.84 -7.52
CA LEU A 169 17.27 8.23 -7.31
C LEU A 169 18.05 8.77 -8.51
N VAL A 170 18.87 7.94 -9.15
CA VAL A 170 19.66 8.31 -10.33
C VAL A 170 18.78 8.48 -11.56
N THR A 171 17.77 7.61 -11.78
CA THR A 171 16.78 7.79 -12.84
C THR A 171 16.04 9.13 -12.70
N VAL A 172 15.53 9.44 -11.50
CA VAL A 172 14.84 10.72 -11.25
C VAL A 172 15.80 11.91 -11.42
N ALA A 173 17.06 11.78 -11.01
CA ALA A 173 18.07 12.81 -11.21
C ALA A 173 18.34 13.07 -12.69
N ALA A 174 18.45 12.02 -13.50
CA ALA A 174 18.73 12.12 -14.93
C ALA A 174 17.60 12.80 -15.69
N MET A 175 16.36 12.38 -15.45
CA MET A 175 15.18 13.02 -16.04
C MET A 175 15.07 14.48 -15.63
N PHE A 176 15.36 14.79 -14.37
CA PHE A 176 15.35 16.17 -13.88
C PHE A 176 16.39 17.05 -14.57
N ALA A 177 17.64 16.57 -14.70
CA ALA A 177 18.70 17.31 -15.37
C ALA A 177 18.34 17.57 -16.85
N ALA A 178 17.89 16.54 -17.58
CA ALA A 178 17.50 16.66 -18.99
C ALA A 178 16.39 17.69 -19.19
N LEU A 179 15.30 17.61 -18.41
CA LEU A 179 14.19 18.55 -18.51
C LEU A 179 14.58 19.99 -18.15
N VAL A 180 15.49 20.17 -17.19
CA VAL A 180 16.01 21.50 -16.84
C VAL A 180 16.89 22.06 -17.95
N ASP A 181 17.72 21.22 -18.58
CA ASP A 181 18.57 21.62 -19.71
C ASP A 181 17.73 22.00 -20.94
N GLU A 182 16.60 21.33 -21.15
CA GLU A 182 15.59 21.67 -22.17
C GLU A 182 14.78 22.94 -21.84
N GLY A 183 14.92 23.50 -20.63
CA GLY A 183 14.18 24.69 -20.21
C GLY A 183 12.72 24.41 -19.84
N ALA A 184 12.38 23.19 -19.43
CA ALA A 184 11.05 22.84 -18.97
C ALA A 184 10.61 23.74 -17.81
N ARG A 185 9.39 24.29 -17.88
CA ARG A 185 8.84 25.16 -16.83
C ARG A 185 8.54 24.40 -15.54
N ASN A 186 8.03 23.17 -15.65
CA ASN A 186 7.57 22.34 -14.52
C ASN A 186 8.17 20.92 -14.57
N PRO A 187 9.50 20.75 -14.40
CA PRO A 187 10.15 19.44 -14.52
C PRO A 187 9.62 18.41 -13.52
N TYR A 188 9.21 18.84 -12.32
CA TYR A 188 8.65 17.93 -11.30
C TYR A 188 7.32 17.29 -11.73
N GLU A 189 6.46 18.05 -12.41
CA GLU A 189 5.15 17.54 -12.87
C GLU A 189 5.34 16.55 -14.01
N GLN A 190 6.24 16.85 -14.94
CA GLN A 190 6.51 15.98 -16.09
C GLN A 190 7.13 14.64 -15.66
N ILE A 191 8.07 14.64 -14.71
CA ILE A 191 8.62 13.40 -14.14
C ILE A 191 7.55 12.63 -13.36
N ALA A 192 6.70 13.35 -12.62
CA ALA A 192 5.64 12.74 -11.84
C ALA A 192 4.64 12.00 -12.74
N GLU A 193 4.26 12.60 -13.86
CA GLU A 193 3.44 11.97 -14.89
C GLU A 193 4.13 10.74 -15.48
N ALA A 194 5.37 10.89 -15.95
CA ALA A 194 6.13 9.82 -16.61
C ALA A 194 6.38 8.58 -15.73
N LEU A 195 6.57 8.78 -14.41
CA LEU A 195 6.85 7.69 -13.47
C LEU A 195 5.65 7.31 -12.59
N HIS A 196 4.46 7.88 -12.86
CA HIS A 196 3.25 7.70 -12.06
C HIS A 196 3.44 7.99 -10.56
N TYR A 197 4.19 9.05 -10.25
CA TYR A 197 4.36 9.55 -8.89
C TYR A 197 3.57 10.83 -8.66
N SER A 198 3.47 11.25 -7.38
CA SER A 198 3.04 12.61 -7.07
C SER A 198 4.21 13.59 -7.24
N PRO A 199 3.96 14.84 -7.68
CA PRO A 199 5.00 15.87 -7.78
C PRO A 199 5.80 16.08 -6.48
N THR A 200 5.13 15.97 -5.32
CA THR A 200 5.77 16.01 -3.99
C THR A 200 6.77 14.88 -3.76
N THR A 201 6.47 13.68 -4.26
CA THR A 201 7.37 12.53 -4.17
C THR A 201 8.60 12.76 -5.03
N VAL A 202 8.43 13.24 -6.26
CA VAL A 202 9.54 13.60 -7.16
C VAL A 202 10.43 14.67 -6.52
N ALA A 203 9.85 15.76 -5.98
CA ALA A 203 10.62 16.80 -5.30
C ALA A 203 11.43 16.26 -4.11
N THR A 204 10.86 15.32 -3.34
CA THR A 204 11.55 14.64 -2.23
C THR A 204 12.70 13.78 -2.73
N ARG A 205 12.51 13.06 -3.84
CA ARG A 205 13.55 12.25 -4.48
C ARG A 205 14.67 13.09 -5.06
N VAL A 206 14.38 14.18 -5.79
CA VAL A 206 15.38 15.14 -6.28
C VAL A 206 16.20 15.72 -5.12
N ARG A 207 15.55 16.10 -4.01
CA ARG A 207 16.26 16.56 -2.80
C ARG A 207 17.16 15.47 -2.22
N THR A 208 16.71 14.23 -2.22
CA THR A 208 17.46 13.07 -1.72
C THR A 208 18.65 12.76 -2.65
N ALA A 209 18.45 12.81 -3.95
CA ALA A 209 19.50 12.64 -4.97
C ALA A 209 20.61 13.70 -4.82
N ARG A 210 20.25 14.97 -4.60
CA ARG A 210 21.23 16.04 -4.27
C ARG A 210 22.01 15.74 -2.99
N ARG A 211 21.34 15.27 -1.93
CA ARG A 211 22.02 14.90 -0.67
C ARG A 211 22.96 13.70 -0.83
N ARG A 212 22.62 12.76 -1.72
CA ARG A 212 23.41 11.57 -2.04
C ARG A 212 24.53 11.82 -3.05
N GLY A 213 24.60 13.03 -3.60
CA GLY A 213 25.63 13.46 -4.55
C GLY A 213 25.39 13.01 -5.98
N PHE A 214 24.14 12.72 -6.37
CA PHE A 214 23.79 12.39 -7.76
C PHE A 214 23.49 13.64 -8.61
N LEU A 215 23.10 14.74 -7.96
CA LEU A 215 22.91 16.04 -8.59
C LEU A 215 23.81 17.08 -7.92
N THR A 216 24.31 18.04 -8.70
CA THR A 216 25.02 19.20 -8.15
C THR A 216 24.13 20.01 -7.21
N LYS A 217 24.76 20.67 -6.23
CA LYS A 217 24.03 21.56 -5.31
C LYS A 217 23.55 22.79 -6.08
N PRO A 218 22.35 23.32 -5.79
CA PRO A 218 21.87 24.53 -6.43
C PRO A 218 22.82 25.69 -6.13
N THR A 219 23.31 26.35 -7.18
CA THR A 219 24.13 27.56 -7.05
C THR A 219 23.28 28.66 -6.42
N PRO A 220 23.70 29.26 -5.30
CA PRO A 220 22.97 30.39 -4.72
C PRO A 220 22.90 31.53 -5.74
N THR A 221 21.74 32.16 -5.85
CA THR A 221 21.62 33.36 -6.69
C THR A 221 22.45 34.49 -6.11
N ARG A 222 22.88 35.43 -6.96
CA ARG A 222 23.64 36.65 -6.58
C ARG A 222 22.99 37.43 -5.42
N SER A 223 21.68 37.30 -5.22
CA SER A 223 20.93 37.93 -4.14
C SER A 223 21.10 37.26 -2.77
N GLY A 224 21.87 36.17 -2.65
CA GLY A 224 21.92 35.35 -1.42
C GLY A 224 20.61 34.61 -1.13
N SER A 225 19.58 34.80 -1.96
CA SER A 225 18.30 34.13 -1.83
C SER A 225 18.37 32.74 -2.43
N THR A 226 18.14 31.73 -1.59
CA THR A 226 17.90 30.35 -2.02
C THR A 226 16.48 30.14 -2.56
N ARG A 227 15.57 31.11 -2.42
CA ARG A 227 14.16 30.98 -2.82
C ARG A 227 13.88 31.29 -4.30
N GLY A 228 14.84 31.88 -5.02
CA GLY A 228 14.64 32.32 -6.42
C GLY A 228 15.65 31.74 -7.42
N GLY A 229 16.47 30.77 -7.02
CA GLY A 229 17.39 30.13 -7.95
C GLY A 229 16.64 29.31 -8.97
N THR A 230 16.96 29.52 -10.26
CA THR A 230 16.61 28.54 -11.30
C THR A 230 17.02 27.18 -10.79
N PRO A 231 16.12 26.18 -10.80
CA PRO A 231 16.38 24.88 -10.21
C PRO A 231 17.39 24.10 -11.06
N ARG A 232 18.64 24.56 -11.10
CA ARG A 232 19.75 23.92 -11.79
C ARG A 232 20.24 22.73 -10.96
N GLY A 233 20.63 21.68 -11.66
CA GLY A 233 21.18 20.46 -11.09
C GLY A 233 21.70 19.62 -12.23
N GLU A 234 23.02 19.66 -12.43
CA GLU A 234 23.71 18.81 -13.39
C GLU A 234 23.95 17.44 -12.75
N LEU A 235 24.01 16.40 -13.59
CA LEU A 235 24.45 15.08 -13.15
C LEU A 235 25.93 15.10 -12.79
N THR A 236 26.24 14.58 -11.61
CA THR A 236 27.63 14.35 -11.17
C THR A 236 28.24 13.13 -11.85
N ASP A 237 29.57 13.02 -11.85
CA ASP A 237 30.28 11.84 -12.38
C ASP A 237 29.81 10.54 -11.72
N LYS A 238 29.47 10.61 -10.42
CA LYS A 238 28.90 9.49 -9.67
C LYS A 238 27.58 9.01 -10.27
N ALA A 239 26.69 9.93 -10.66
CA ALA A 239 25.42 9.57 -11.26
C ALA A 239 25.59 9.03 -12.68
N ARG A 240 26.48 9.64 -13.48
CA ARG A 240 26.78 9.18 -14.85
C ARG A 240 27.33 7.76 -14.86
N LYS A 241 28.29 7.47 -13.99
CA LYS A 241 28.83 6.12 -13.84
C LYS A 241 27.75 5.09 -13.50
N LEU A 242 26.83 5.42 -12.59
CA LEU A 242 25.76 4.49 -12.22
C LEU A 242 24.76 4.29 -13.39
N LEU A 243 24.48 5.32 -14.18
CA LEU A 243 23.67 5.18 -15.41
C LEU A 243 24.35 4.24 -16.41
N GLU A 244 25.66 4.39 -16.62
CA GLU A 244 26.43 3.49 -17.49
C GLU A 244 26.40 2.04 -17.00
N GLU A 245 26.51 1.82 -15.68
CA GLU A 245 26.40 0.47 -15.08
C GLU A 245 24.98 -0.12 -15.29
N MET A 246 23.94 0.72 -15.21
CA MET A 246 22.55 0.31 -15.44
C MET A 246 22.26 -0.02 -16.92
N GLU A 247 22.88 0.70 -17.86
CA GLU A 247 22.71 0.43 -19.30
C GLU A 247 23.41 -0.86 -19.76
N ASN A 248 24.45 -1.29 -19.05
CA ASN A 248 25.23 -2.48 -19.35
C ASN A 248 24.79 -3.75 -18.59
N SER A 249 23.76 -3.66 -17.75
CA SER A 249 23.23 -4.78 -16.95
C SER A 249 22.01 -5.42 -17.61
#